data_AF-A0A7L3DDY7-F1
#
_entry.id   AF-A0A7L3DDY7-F1
#
_cell.length_a   1.000
_cell.length_b   1.000
_cell.length_c   1.000
_cell.angle_alpha   90.00
_cell.angle_beta   90.00
_cell.angle_gamma   90.00
#
_symmetry.space_group_name_H-M   'P 1'
#
loop_
_entity.id
_entity.type
_entity.pdbx_description
1 polymer ?
#
loop_
_entity_poly.entity_id
_entity_poly.type
_entity_poly.pdbx_seq_one_letter_code
_entity_poly.pdbx_strand_id
1 'polypeptide(L)'
;GERMRSRCTATADTVCTPCQDEYFSSEHNHDFCKSCTICDTRRGSREVKKCEKTSDRICMCDAGYMPDVRYPLRSVCLPCPEGSYSTGGNENCQPWTNCSVLGKNTLRPGTKTGDAVC
;
A
#
# COMPACT_ATOMS: atom_id res chain seq x y z
N GLY A 1 -15.92 4.48 13.42
CA GLY A 1 -16.16 3.19 12.74
C GLY A 1 -17.62 2.83 12.64
N GLU A 2 -18.45 3.86 12.55
CA GLU A 2 -19.88 3.77 12.39
C GLU A 2 -20.26 4.79 11.32
N ARG A 3 -21.45 4.62 10.74
CA ARG A 3 -22.08 5.61 9.88
C ARG A 3 -23.39 6.06 10.50
N MET A 4 -23.79 7.29 10.21
CA MET A 4 -25.11 7.76 10.59
C MET A 4 -26.18 6.97 9.82
N ARG A 5 -27.18 6.48 10.56
CA ARG A 5 -28.37 5.84 10.02
C ARG A 5 -29.54 6.82 9.95
N SER A 6 -29.72 7.63 10.98
CA SER A 6 -30.73 8.68 11.01
C SER A 6 -30.23 9.89 11.78
N ARG A 7 -30.50 11.09 11.24
CA ARG A 7 -30.19 12.36 11.89
C ARG A 7 -31.06 12.60 13.14
N CYS A 8 -30.58 13.45 14.04
CA CYS A 8 -31.36 13.91 15.17
C CYS A 8 -32.64 14.67 14.74
N THR A 9 -33.63 14.65 15.63
CA THR A 9 -34.87 15.44 15.58
C THR A 9 -34.99 16.27 16.87
N ALA A 10 -36.08 17.04 17.02
CA ALA A 10 -36.32 17.81 18.24
C ALA A 10 -36.46 16.96 19.53
N THR A 11 -36.68 15.64 19.38
CA THR A 11 -36.96 14.72 20.50
C THR A 11 -36.08 13.47 20.50
N ALA A 12 -35.21 13.28 19.51
CA ALA A 12 -34.38 12.10 19.39
C ALA A 12 -32.98 12.45 18.88
N ASP A 13 -31.96 11.79 19.43
CA ASP A 13 -30.57 11.94 19.02
C ASP A 13 -30.27 11.26 17.67
N THR A 14 -29.10 11.55 17.13
CA THR A 14 -28.58 10.88 15.94
C THR A 14 -28.35 9.40 16.24
N VAL A 15 -28.82 8.53 15.35
CA VAL A 15 -28.60 7.09 15.45
C VAL A 15 -27.49 6.68 14.49
N CYS A 16 -26.46 6.02 15.05
CA CYS A 16 -25.34 5.46 14.30
C CYS A 16 -25.46 3.94 14.20
N THR A 17 -24.80 3.38 13.19
CA THR A 17 -24.67 1.92 13.02
C THR A 17 -23.24 1.57 12.64
N PRO A 18 -22.67 0.46 13.18
CA PRO A 18 -21.35 -0.01 12.83
C PRO A 18 -21.16 -0.24 11.33
N CYS A 19 -19.93 -0.04 10.86
CA CYS A 19 -19.57 -0.40 9.49
C CYS A 19 -19.65 -1.92 9.27
N GLN A 20 -19.96 -2.35 8.04
CA GLN A 20 -19.91 -3.76 7.65
C GLN A 20 -18.47 -4.25 7.49
N ASP A 21 -18.26 -5.56 7.42
CA ASP A 21 -16.91 -6.10 7.20
C ASP A 21 -16.38 -5.61 5.85
N GLU A 22 -15.07 -5.35 5.78
CA GLU A 22 -14.42 -4.67 4.64
C GLU A 22 -14.87 -3.22 4.40
N TYR A 23 -15.47 -2.58 5.41
CA TYR A 23 -15.74 -1.13 5.42
C TYR A 23 -15.27 -0.48 6.72
N PHE A 24 -14.84 0.78 6.63
CA PHE A 24 -14.37 1.57 7.77
C PHE A 24 -14.90 3.01 7.75
N SER A 25 -14.89 3.66 8.90
CA SER A 25 -15.11 5.09 9.05
C SER A 25 -14.21 5.62 10.16
N SER A 26 -13.26 6.47 9.80
CA SER A 26 -12.25 7.05 10.71
C SER A 26 -12.67 8.39 11.31
N GLU A 27 -13.66 9.06 10.72
CA GLU A 27 -14.12 10.38 11.14
C GLU A 27 -15.50 10.29 11.79
N HIS A 28 -15.76 11.17 12.76
CA HIS A 28 -17.07 11.34 13.38
C HIS A 28 -17.91 12.34 12.59
N ASN A 29 -18.15 12.04 11.32
CA ASN A 29 -18.89 12.89 10.42
C ASN A 29 -20.16 12.17 9.93
N HIS A 30 -20.89 12.83 9.02
CA HIS A 30 -22.12 12.29 8.45
C HIS A 30 -21.89 11.37 7.26
N ASP A 31 -20.64 11.00 6.97
CA ASP A 31 -20.29 10.18 5.82
C ASP A 31 -20.69 8.72 6.02
N PHE A 32 -20.83 8.04 4.90
CA PHE A 32 -20.95 6.59 4.87
C PHE A 32 -19.60 5.93 5.14
N CYS A 33 -19.64 4.67 5.58
CA CYS A 33 -18.45 3.85 5.69
C CYS A 33 -17.78 3.71 4.31
N LYS A 34 -16.47 3.93 4.26
CA LYS A 34 -15.62 3.77 3.09
C LYS A 34 -15.22 2.31 2.95
N SER A 35 -15.15 1.79 1.72
CA SER A 35 -14.62 0.45 1.49
C SER A 35 -13.14 0.40 1.83
N CYS A 36 -12.69 -0.68 2.45
CA CYS A 36 -11.28 -0.87 2.72
C CYS A 36 -10.48 -1.01 1.43
N THR A 37 -9.26 -0.48 1.42
CA THR A 37 -8.29 -0.69 0.34
C THR A 37 -8.02 -2.19 0.18
N ILE A 38 -7.83 -2.65 -1.05
CA ILE A 38 -7.44 -4.04 -1.35
C ILE A 38 -5.96 -4.02 -1.76
N CYS A 39 -5.12 -4.81 -1.08
CA CYS A 39 -3.72 -4.99 -1.46
C CYS A 39 -3.62 -6.11 -2.51
N ASP A 40 -3.36 -5.75 -3.77
CA ASP A 40 -3.25 -6.71 -4.87
C ASP A 40 -1.91 -7.44 -4.82
N THR A 41 -1.92 -8.62 -4.20
CA THR A 41 -0.76 -9.50 -4.05
C THR A 41 -0.20 -9.97 -5.38
N ARG A 42 -1.00 -10.01 -6.46
CA ARG A 42 -0.51 -10.36 -7.80
C ARG A 42 0.27 -9.23 -8.44
N ARG A 43 0.09 -8.01 -7.94
CA ARG A 43 0.79 -6.79 -8.37
C ARG A 43 1.79 -6.29 -7.34
N GLY A 44 2.33 -7.19 -6.51
CA GLY A 44 3.43 -6.91 -5.59
C GLY A 44 3.07 -6.01 -4.42
N SER A 45 1.79 -5.92 -4.06
CA SER A 45 1.30 -5.23 -2.88
C SER A 45 0.90 -6.23 -1.80
N ARG A 46 1.29 -5.97 -0.55
CA ARG A 46 0.91 -6.81 0.60
C ARG A 46 0.23 -6.01 1.70
N GLU A 47 -0.65 -6.68 2.42
CA GLU A 47 -1.25 -6.14 3.64
C GLU A 47 -0.22 -6.12 4.77
N VAL A 48 -0.09 -4.96 5.41
CA VAL A 48 0.73 -4.80 6.64
C VAL A 48 -0.07 -4.31 7.83
N LYS A 49 -1.29 -3.85 7.60
CA LYS A 49 -2.31 -3.64 8.63
C LYS A 49 -3.65 -4.07 8.07
N LYS A 50 -4.37 -4.91 8.82
CA LYS A 50 -5.75 -5.33 8.51
C LYS A 50 -6.70 -4.14 8.50
N CYS A 51 -7.79 -4.27 7.75
CA CYS A 51 -8.86 -3.30 7.88
C CYS A 51 -9.61 -3.48 9.20
N GLU A 52 -9.98 -2.36 9.81
CA GLU A 52 -10.80 -2.29 11.02
C GLU A 52 -11.99 -1.37 10.76
N LYS A 53 -13.05 -1.46 11.57
CA LYS A 53 -14.20 -0.56 11.41
C LYS A 53 -13.81 0.92 11.50
N THR A 54 -12.74 1.24 12.22
CA THR A 54 -12.26 2.61 12.47
C THR A 54 -11.11 3.03 11.59
N SER A 55 -10.48 2.13 10.83
CA SER A 55 -9.30 2.47 10.05
C SER A 55 -9.11 1.58 8.82
N ASP A 56 -8.58 2.18 7.75
CA ASP A 56 -8.34 1.47 6.50
C ASP A 56 -7.25 0.40 6.65
N ARG A 57 -7.29 -0.56 5.74
CA ARG A 57 -6.19 -1.48 5.44
C ARG A 57 -4.97 -0.67 4.98
N ILE A 58 -3.78 -1.04 5.45
CA ILE A 58 -2.52 -0.46 4.98
C ILE A 58 -1.81 -1.48 4.09
N CYS A 59 -1.52 -1.04 2.87
CA CYS A 59 -0.77 -1.80 1.88
C CYS A 59 0.68 -1.29 1.77
N MET A 60 1.59 -2.18 1.38
CA MET A 60 2.99 -1.85 1.12
C MET A 60 3.54 -2.68 -0.03
N CYS A 61 4.42 -2.09 -0.84
CA CYS A 61 5.08 -2.79 -1.94
C CYS A 61 6.15 -3.77 -1.43
N ASP A 62 6.17 -4.95 -2.02
CA ASP A 62 7.18 -5.96 -1.79
C ASP A 62 8.50 -5.66 -2.50
N ALA A 63 9.55 -6.38 -2.10
CA ALA A 63 10.84 -6.31 -2.78
C ALA A 63 10.70 -6.64 -4.27
N GLY A 64 11.43 -5.93 -5.12
CA GLY A 64 11.28 -6.01 -6.57
C GLY A 64 10.11 -5.24 -7.14
N TYR A 65 9.39 -4.49 -6.32
CA TYR A 65 8.34 -3.57 -6.75
C TYR A 65 8.58 -2.16 -6.22
N MET A 66 8.10 -1.18 -6.98
CA MET A 66 8.01 0.22 -6.59
C MET A 66 6.57 0.70 -6.58
N PRO A 67 6.27 1.82 -5.92
CA PRO A 67 4.93 2.34 -5.91
C PRO A 67 4.46 2.87 -7.26
N ASP A 68 3.23 2.52 -7.64
CA ASP A 68 2.55 3.17 -8.77
C ASP A 68 1.92 4.49 -8.30
N VAL A 69 2.25 5.59 -8.99
CA VAL A 69 1.71 6.92 -8.68
C VAL A 69 0.19 7.01 -8.86
N ARG A 70 -0.42 6.13 -9.67
CA ARG A 70 -1.88 6.06 -9.86
C ARG A 70 -2.60 5.46 -8.64
N TYR A 71 -1.88 4.75 -7.78
CA TYR A 71 -2.43 4.05 -6.62
C TYR A 71 -1.75 4.56 -5.34
N PRO A 72 -2.18 5.72 -4.81
CA PRO A 72 -1.53 6.36 -3.66
C PRO A 72 -1.60 5.53 -2.39
N LEU A 73 -2.65 4.70 -2.25
CA LEU A 73 -2.85 3.77 -1.13
C LEU A 73 -2.06 2.46 -1.28
N ARG A 74 -1.18 2.38 -2.29
CA ARG A 74 -0.31 1.21 -2.54
C ARG A 74 -1.07 -0.09 -2.73
N SER A 75 -2.32 -0.02 -3.18
CA SER A 75 -3.13 -1.20 -3.55
C SER A 75 -2.48 -1.99 -4.68
N VAL A 76 -1.73 -1.31 -5.54
CA VAL A 76 -1.03 -1.88 -6.69
C VAL A 76 0.38 -1.29 -6.73
N CYS A 77 1.36 -2.15 -7.02
CA CYS A 77 2.74 -1.76 -7.23
C CYS A 77 3.19 -2.11 -8.67
N LEU A 78 4.34 -1.59 -9.06
CA LEU A 78 4.96 -1.84 -10.36
C LEU A 78 6.24 -2.65 -10.17
N PRO A 79 6.47 -3.72 -10.96
CA PRO A 79 7.72 -4.44 -10.90
C PRO A 79 8.88 -3.52 -11.30
N CYS A 80 10.04 -3.72 -10.70
CA CYS A 80 11.23 -2.99 -11.09
C CYS A 80 11.61 -3.30 -12.55
N PRO A 81 11.94 -2.27 -13.36
CA PRO A 81 12.46 -2.48 -14.70
C PRO A 81 13.80 -3.21 -14.66
N GLU A 82 14.15 -3.86 -15.77
CA GLU A 82 15.46 -4.52 -15.91
C GLU A 82 16.59 -3.51 -15.69
N GLY A 83 17.65 -3.94 -15.00
CA GLY A 83 18.73 -3.06 -14.58
C GLY A 83 18.49 -2.32 -13.26
N SER A 84 17.41 -2.62 -12.55
CA SER A 84 17.07 -1.97 -11.28
C SER A 84 16.54 -2.94 -10.23
N TYR A 85 16.57 -2.52 -8.97
CA TYR A 85 16.11 -3.29 -7.83
C TYR A 85 15.40 -2.44 -6.78
N SER A 86 14.60 -3.09 -5.93
CA SER A 86 14.04 -2.48 -4.73
C SER A 86 14.00 -3.51 -3.60
N THR A 87 14.32 -3.09 -2.39
CA THR A 87 14.16 -3.92 -1.18
C THR A 87 12.70 -3.92 -0.68
N GLY A 88 11.81 -3.18 -1.34
CA GLY A 88 10.40 -3.05 -1.01
C GLY A 88 10.16 -1.81 -0.14
N GLY A 89 9.16 -1.85 0.73
CA GLY A 89 8.97 -0.77 1.71
C GLY A 89 8.40 0.52 1.12
N ASN A 90 7.81 0.45 -0.07
CA ASN A 90 7.40 1.60 -0.88
C ASN A 90 8.57 2.45 -1.41
N GLU A 91 9.79 1.91 -1.44
CA GLU A 91 10.92 2.56 -2.10
C GLU A 91 10.82 2.45 -3.63
N ASN A 92 11.30 3.49 -4.31
CA ASN A 92 11.45 3.45 -5.77
C ASN A 92 12.59 2.51 -6.15
N CYS A 93 12.52 1.93 -7.35
CA CYS A 93 13.59 1.07 -7.85
C CYS A 93 14.86 1.89 -8.09
N GLN A 94 15.98 1.36 -7.61
CA GLN A 94 17.32 1.92 -7.78
C GLN A 94 18.07 1.15 -8.87
N PRO A 95 18.87 1.83 -9.71
CA PRO A 95 19.67 1.14 -10.72
C PRO A 95 20.71 0.22 -10.06
N TRP A 96 21.05 -0.88 -10.72
CA TRP A 96 22.13 -1.74 -10.25
C TRP A 96 23.48 -1.01 -10.32
N THR A 97 24.35 -1.31 -9.35
CA THR A 97 25.74 -0.89 -9.35
C THR A 97 26.45 -1.43 -10.59
N ASN A 98 27.06 -0.52 -11.36
CA ASN A 98 27.85 -0.88 -12.53
C ASN A 98 29.32 -1.11 -12.11
N CYS A 99 29.68 -2.37 -11.88
CA CYS A 99 31.03 -2.75 -11.44
C CYS A 99 32.14 -2.33 -12.41
N SER A 100 31.87 -2.35 -13.72
CA SER A 100 32.83 -1.98 -14.75
C SER A 100 33.25 -0.51 -14.65
N VAL A 101 32.31 0.38 -14.30
CA VAL A 101 32.60 1.81 -14.07
C VAL A 101 33.50 2.01 -12.84
N LEU A 102 33.46 1.07 -11.89
CA LEU A 102 34.32 1.05 -10.71
C LEU A 102 35.67 0.35 -10.96
N GLY A 103 35.94 -0.14 -12.17
CA GLY A 103 37.14 -0.93 -12.48
C GLY A 103 37.15 -2.30 -11.79
N LYS A 104 35.99 -2.83 -11.42
CA LYS A 104 35.81 -4.11 -10.73
C LYS A 104 35.07 -5.11 -11.63
N ASN A 105 35.24 -6.40 -11.34
CA ASN A 105 34.46 -7.46 -11.97
C ASN A 105 33.15 -7.69 -11.20
N THR A 106 32.07 -7.94 -11.92
CA THR A 106 30.80 -8.34 -11.29
C THR A 106 30.93 -9.76 -10.73
N LEU A 107 30.88 -9.88 -9.41
CA LEU A 107 30.87 -11.17 -8.70
C LEU A 107 29.49 -11.82 -8.71
N ARG A 108 28.44 -11.00 -8.52
CA ARG A 108 27.04 -11.44 -8.58
C ARG A 108 26.21 -10.42 -9.36
N PRO A 109 25.43 -10.85 -10.37
CA PRO A 109 24.54 -9.94 -11.07
C PRO A 109 23.45 -9.40 -10.16
N GLY A 110 22.96 -8.19 -10.46
CA GLY A 110 21.80 -7.63 -9.81
C GLY A 110 20.53 -8.43 -10.12
N THR A 111 19.54 -8.30 -9.25
CA THR A 111 18.22 -8.91 -9.39
C THR A 111 17.16 -7.85 -9.12
N LYS A 112 15.88 -8.15 -9.32
CA LYS A 112 14.81 -7.18 -8.98
C LYS A 112 14.77 -6.85 -7.48
N THR A 113 15.26 -7.73 -6.62
CA THR A 113 15.19 -7.56 -5.16
C THR A 113 16.51 -7.12 -4.53
N GLY A 114 17.60 -7.04 -5.28
CA GLY A 114 18.91 -6.73 -4.73
C GLY A 114 19.93 -6.30 -5.77
N ASP A 115 20.91 -5.52 -5.32
CA ASP A 115 21.95 -4.96 -6.18
C ASP A 115 22.96 -6.00 -6.71
N ALA A 116 23.66 -5.63 -7.77
CA ALA A 116 24.86 -6.31 -8.22
C ALA A 116 25.99 -6.17 -7.18
N VAL A 117 26.82 -7.22 -7.08
CA VAL A 117 27.97 -7.24 -6.18
C VAL A 117 29.24 -7.22 -7.01
N CYS A 118 30.11 -6.27 -6.67
CA CYS A 118 31.51 -6.16 -7.10
C CYS A 118 32.43 -6.50 -5.91
#